data_AF-A0A950CRJ7-F1
#
_entry.id   AF-A0A950CRJ7-F1
#
_cell.length_a   1.000
_cell.length_b   1.000
_cell.length_c   1.000
_cell.angle_alpha   90.00
_cell.angle_beta   90.00
_cell.angle_gamma   90.00
#
_symmetry.space_group_name_H-M   'P 1'
#
loop_
_entity.id
_entity.type
_entity.pdbx_description
1 polymer ?
#
loop_
_entity_poly.entity_id
_entity_poly.type
_entity_poly.pdbx_seq_one_letter_code
_entity_poly.pdbx_strand_id
1 'polypeptide(L)'
;MAQAQALLPELLPADDAVTPLMAQYFALKAQHEDCLLFFRLGDFYELFFDDAVKASAALDIALTRRGQHQGQDIPMCGVPAHSYENYLARLIRQGFRVAISEQTEDPAEAKK
;
A
#
# COMPACT_ATOMS: atom_id res chain seq x y z
N MET A 1 18.31 -27.35 -31.04
CA MET A 1 17.09 -27.39 -30.19
C MET A 1 17.50 -26.99 -28.78
N ALA A 2 17.76 -25.70 -28.56
CA ALA A 2 18.19 -25.18 -27.26
C ALA A 2 16.94 -24.81 -26.47
N GLN A 3 16.70 -25.52 -25.36
CA GLN A 3 15.66 -25.18 -24.41
C GLN A 3 16.13 -23.96 -23.61
N ALA A 4 15.52 -22.80 -23.87
CA ALA A 4 15.67 -21.61 -23.05
C ALA A 4 14.76 -21.74 -21.83
N GLN A 5 15.25 -22.41 -20.79
CA GLN A 5 14.69 -22.31 -19.44
C GLN A 5 15.23 -21.00 -18.86
N ALA A 6 14.41 -19.94 -18.87
CA ALA A 6 14.75 -18.70 -18.21
C ALA A 6 14.87 -18.95 -16.71
N LEU A 7 16.09 -18.83 -16.22
CA LEU A 7 16.50 -18.89 -14.82
C LEU A 7 15.83 -17.74 -14.05
N LEU A 8 14.84 -18.07 -13.23
CA LEU A 8 14.49 -17.25 -12.06
C LEU A 8 15.63 -17.42 -11.04
N PRO A 9 16.31 -16.34 -10.60
CA PRO A 9 17.19 -16.46 -9.46
C PRO A 9 16.34 -16.61 -8.20
N GLU A 10 16.29 -17.84 -7.68
CA GLU A 10 16.11 -18.08 -6.25
C GLU A 10 17.25 -17.35 -5.51
N LEU A 11 16.97 -16.20 -4.91
CA LEU A 11 17.78 -15.59 -3.84
C LEU A 11 17.07 -14.32 -3.32
N LEU A 12 16.19 -14.50 -2.33
CA LEU A 12 15.94 -13.46 -1.34
C LEU A 12 16.03 -14.12 0.05
N PRO A 13 16.93 -13.65 0.94
CA PRO A 13 17.00 -14.18 2.28
C PRO A 13 15.71 -13.87 3.04
N ALA A 14 15.14 -14.89 3.67
CA ALA A 14 14.03 -14.77 4.60
C ALA A 14 14.55 -14.14 5.90
N ASP A 15 14.57 -12.80 5.98
CA ASP A 15 14.40 -12.00 7.20
C ASP A 15 14.41 -10.47 6.96
N ASP A 16 14.74 -9.99 5.75
CA ASP A 16 14.66 -8.55 5.36
C ASP A 16 14.10 -8.37 3.93
N ALA A 17 13.25 -9.30 3.50
CA ALA A 17 12.61 -9.27 2.19
C ALA A 17 11.28 -8.53 2.27
N VAL A 18 11.05 -7.60 1.34
CA VAL A 18 9.78 -6.89 1.15
C VAL A 18 8.62 -7.87 1.28
N THR A 19 7.73 -7.67 2.27
CA THR A 19 6.59 -8.56 2.44
C THR A 19 5.76 -8.58 1.15
N PRO A 20 5.07 -9.69 0.81
CA PRO A 20 4.27 -9.76 -0.43
C PRO A 20 3.32 -8.57 -0.59
N LEU A 21 2.73 -8.11 0.53
CA LEU A 21 1.90 -6.92 0.61
C LEU A 21 2.67 -5.64 0.23
N MET A 22 3.85 -5.43 0.79
CA MET A 22 4.66 -4.26 0.47
C MET A 22 5.17 -4.29 -0.97
N ALA A 23 5.45 -5.49 -1.51
CA ALA A 23 5.85 -5.63 -2.91
C ALA A 23 4.73 -5.18 -3.87
N GLN A 24 3.48 -5.59 -3.59
CA GLN A 24 2.31 -5.13 -4.33
C GLN A 24 2.09 -3.62 -4.18
N TYR A 25 2.19 -3.10 -2.95
CA TYR A 25 2.08 -1.67 -2.69
C TYR A 25 3.10 -0.87 -3.51
N PHE A 26 4.38 -1.25 -3.47
CA PHE A 26 5.43 -0.55 -4.23
C PHE A 26 5.22 -0.66 -5.74
N ALA A 27 4.78 -1.81 -6.26
CA ALA A 27 4.50 -1.97 -7.68
C ALA A 27 3.38 -1.04 -8.18
N LEU A 28 2.35 -0.82 -7.36
CA LEU A 28 1.27 0.13 -7.66
C LEU A 28 1.73 1.58 -7.46
N LYS A 29 2.49 1.85 -6.41
CA LYS A 29 3.00 3.19 -6.12
C LYS A 29 3.96 3.69 -7.21
N ALA A 30 4.79 2.81 -7.77
CA ALA A 30 5.68 3.13 -8.89
C ALA A 30 4.94 3.58 -10.17
N GLN A 31 3.67 3.17 -10.33
CA GLN A 31 2.83 3.63 -11.45
C GLN A 31 2.17 4.99 -11.16
N HIS A 32 2.16 5.42 -9.89
CA HIS A 32 1.42 6.56 -9.38
C HIS A 32 2.24 7.35 -8.34
N GLU A 33 3.49 7.67 -8.66
CA GLU A 33 4.44 8.27 -7.72
C GLU A 33 3.94 9.61 -7.14
N ASP A 34 3.25 10.42 -7.96
CA ASP A 34 2.71 11.74 -7.59
C ASP A 34 1.36 11.71 -6.86
N CYS A 35 0.76 10.54 -6.67
CA CYS A 35 -0.57 10.39 -6.07
C CYS A 35 -0.48 9.73 -4.70
N LEU A 36 -1.34 10.13 -3.76
CA LEU A 36 -1.59 9.33 -2.57
C LEU A 36 -2.24 8.00 -2.98
N LEU A 37 -1.74 6.87 -2.47
CA LEU A 37 -2.31 5.56 -2.78
C LEU A 37 -3.22 5.06 -1.66
N PHE A 38 -4.54 5.05 -1.91
CA PHE A 38 -5.51 4.34 -1.08
C PHE A 38 -5.44 2.86 -1.41
N PHE A 39 -4.73 2.09 -0.58
CA PHE A 39 -4.55 0.66 -0.76
C PHE A 39 -5.59 -0.12 0.05
N ARG A 40 -6.52 -0.82 -0.63
CA ARG A 40 -7.60 -1.57 0.01
C ARG A 40 -7.03 -2.76 0.78
N LEU A 41 -7.28 -2.78 2.08
CA LEU A 41 -6.96 -3.90 2.97
C LEU A 41 -8.14 -4.17 3.90
N GLY A 42 -8.89 -5.23 3.62
CA GLY A 42 -10.06 -5.61 4.43
C GLY A 42 -11.08 -4.49 4.50
N ASP A 43 -11.40 -3.99 5.70
CA ASP A 43 -12.38 -2.90 5.90
C ASP A 43 -11.76 -1.50 5.93
N PHE A 44 -10.52 -1.35 5.48
CA PHE A 44 -9.81 -0.06 5.43
C PHE A 44 -9.20 0.21 4.06
N TYR A 45 -8.99 1.50 3.79
CA TYR A 45 -7.95 1.96 2.87
C TYR A 45 -6.77 2.40 3.71
N GLU A 46 -5.63 1.77 3.52
CA GLU A 46 -4.39 2.12 4.19
C GLU A 46 -3.46 2.85 3.24
N LEU A 47 -2.73 3.81 3.79
CA LEU A 47 -1.62 4.51 3.15
C LEU A 47 -0.37 4.24 3.96
N PHE A 48 0.78 4.17 3.27
CA PHE A 48 2.06 3.84 3.90
C PHE A 48 3.13 4.89 3.61
N PHE A 49 4.18 4.92 4.43
CA PHE A 49 5.36 5.79 4.25
C PHE A 49 4.97 7.27 4.16
N ASP A 50 5.48 7.99 3.16
CA ASP A 50 5.23 9.42 2.97
C ASP A 50 3.76 9.74 2.68
N ASP A 51 3.05 8.84 1.99
CA ASP A 51 1.62 9.01 1.74
C ASP A 51 0.83 9.00 3.06
N ALA A 52 1.23 8.14 4.01
CA ALA A 52 0.63 8.10 5.33
C ALA A 52 0.83 9.40 6.08
N VAL A 53 2.05 9.94 6.07
CA VAL A 53 2.40 11.20 6.77
C VAL A 53 1.60 12.37 6.19
N LYS A 54 1.53 12.48 4.86
CA LYS A 54 0.78 13.52 4.16
C LYS A 54 -0.72 13.41 4.43
N ALA A 55 -1.27 12.21 4.26
CA ALA A 55 -2.70 11.97 4.45
C ALA A 55 -3.12 12.15 5.91
N SER A 56 -2.31 11.71 6.88
CA SER A 56 -2.61 11.88 8.31
C SER A 56 -2.71 13.35 8.69
N ALA A 57 -1.77 14.16 8.20
CA ALA A 57 -1.77 15.60 8.44
C ALA A 57 -2.94 16.31 7.74
N ALA A 58 -3.21 15.97 6.48
CA ALA A 58 -4.28 16.59 5.69
C ALA A 58 -5.69 16.25 6.20
N LEU A 59 -5.88 15.02 6.69
CA LEU A 59 -7.17 14.51 7.16
C LEU A 59 -7.40 14.70 8.65
N ASP A 60 -6.34 15.05 9.40
CA ASP A 60 -6.33 15.10 10.86
C ASP A 60 -6.75 13.74 11.46
N ILE A 61 -6.03 12.69 11.05
CA ILE A 61 -6.21 11.31 11.53
C ILE A 61 -4.93 10.78 12.15
N ALA A 62 -5.04 9.73 12.96
CA ALA A 62 -3.89 9.14 13.63
C ALA A 62 -2.87 8.58 12.62
N LEU A 63 -1.62 9.03 12.74
CA LEU A 63 -0.46 8.38 12.13
C LEU A 63 0.03 7.28 13.08
N THR A 64 0.06 6.05 12.59
CA THR A 64 0.48 4.85 13.32
C THR A 64 1.66 4.21 12.59
N ARG A 65 2.02 2.99 13.00
CA ARG A 65 3.08 2.20 12.34
C ARG A 65 2.66 0.76 12.15
N ARG A 66 3.07 0.15 11.04
CA ARG A 66 2.79 -1.24 10.70
C ARG A 66 4.09 -2.02 10.49
N GLY A 67 4.56 -2.67 11.56
CA GLY A 67 5.79 -3.47 11.49
C GLY A 67 7.01 -2.67 11.03
N GLN A 68 7.96 -3.36 10.41
CA GLN A 68 9.20 -2.77 9.93
C GLN A 68 9.49 -3.20 8.48
N HIS A 69 10.14 -2.31 7.74
CA HIS A 69 10.69 -2.55 6.41
C HIS A 69 12.14 -2.10 6.40
N GLN A 70 13.08 -3.01 6.09
CA GLN A 70 14.52 -2.74 6.11
C GLN A 70 15.00 -2.18 7.48
N GLY A 71 14.49 -2.76 8.57
CA GLY A 71 14.78 -2.32 9.94
C GLY A 71 14.18 -0.96 10.34
N GLN A 72 13.35 -0.33 9.50
CA GLN A 72 12.67 0.93 9.82
C GLN A 72 11.16 0.73 9.99
N ASP A 73 10.56 1.40 10.97
CA ASP A 73 9.10 1.38 11.16
C ASP A 73 8.39 1.93 9.92
N ILE A 74 7.31 1.28 9.49
CA ILE A 74 6.51 1.73 8.35
C ILE A 74 5.42 2.68 8.86
N PRO A 75 5.47 3.99 8.58
CA PRO A 75 4.38 4.91 8.90
C PRO A 75 3.11 4.47 8.18
N MET A 76 1.98 4.50 8.87
CA MET A 76 0.70 4.06 8.33
C MET A 76 -0.46 4.87 8.88
N CYS A 77 -1.39 5.24 8.02
CA CYS A 77 -2.69 5.73 8.43
C CYS A 77 -3.77 5.06 7.57
N GLY A 78 -4.99 4.97 8.09
CA GLY A 78 -6.08 4.35 7.36
C GLY A 78 -7.41 5.06 7.57
N VAL A 79 -8.29 4.90 6.58
CA VAL A 79 -9.67 5.37 6.62
C VAL A 79 -10.62 4.19 6.40
N PRO A 80 -11.81 4.17 7.04
CA PRO A 80 -12.73 3.06 6.87
C PRO A 80 -13.27 2.98 5.44
N ALA A 81 -13.32 1.76 4.90
CA ALA A 81 -13.79 1.45 3.56
C ALA A 81 -15.14 2.07 3.21
N HIS A 82 -16.08 1.97 4.15
CA HIS A 82 -17.48 2.34 3.94
C HIS A 82 -17.69 3.86 4.00
N SER A 83 -16.68 4.62 4.40
CA SER A 83 -16.75 6.09 4.53
C SER A 83 -15.61 6.81 3.80
N TYR A 84 -14.83 6.10 3.00
CA TYR A 84 -13.64 6.62 2.34
C TYR A 84 -13.92 7.82 1.42
N GLU A 85 -15.10 7.87 0.79
CA GLU A 85 -15.50 8.95 -0.13
C GLU A 85 -15.42 10.33 0.52
N ASN A 86 -15.79 10.44 1.81
CA ASN A 86 -15.71 11.70 2.55
C ASN A 86 -14.26 12.15 2.75
N TYR A 87 -13.35 11.21 3.05
CA TYR A 87 -11.93 11.49 3.20
C TYR A 87 -11.28 11.82 1.86
N LEU A 88 -11.64 11.08 0.81
CA LEU A 88 -11.21 11.31 -0.55
C LEU A 88 -11.59 12.73 -1.02
N ALA A 89 -12.84 13.14 -0.81
CA ALA A 89 -13.30 14.48 -1.17
C ALA A 89 -12.51 15.58 -0.44
N ARG A 90 -12.15 15.37 0.83
CA ARG A 90 -11.31 16.30 1.60
C ARG A 90 -9.89 16.40 1.02
N LEU A 91 -9.27 15.28 0.66
CA LEU A 91 -7.94 15.25 0.04
C LEU A 91 -7.93 15.97 -1.33
N ILE A 92 -8.93 15.69 -2.17
CA ILE A 92 -9.05 16.34 -3.49
C ILE A 92 -9.21 17.85 -3.35
N ARG A 93 -10.02 18.33 -2.41
CA ARG A 93 -10.19 19.78 -2.14
C ARG A 93 -8.91 20.46 -1.68
N GLN A 94 -8.00 19.71 -1.06
CA GLN A 94 -6.67 20.21 -0.64
C GLN A 94 -5.62 20.10 -1.76
N GLY A 95 -6.00 19.61 -2.95
CA GLY A 95 -5.12 19.53 -4.11
C GLY A 95 -4.36 18.21 -4.23
N PHE A 96 -4.65 17.21 -3.38
CA PHE A 96 -4.04 15.89 -3.53
C PHE A 96 -4.68 15.12 -4.69
N ARG A 97 -3.83 14.47 -5.48
CA ARG A 97 -4.25 13.41 -6.40
C ARG A 97 -4.26 12.11 -5.63
N VAL A 98 -5.32 11.33 -5.76
CA VAL A 98 -5.48 10.07 -5.01
C VAL A 98 -5.75 8.94 -6.00
N ALA A 99 -4.93 7.90 -5.95
CA ALA A 99 -5.15 6.64 -6.64
C ALA A 99 -5.83 5.67 -5.68
N ILE A 100 -6.82 4.91 -6.16
CA ILE A 100 -7.53 3.91 -5.36
C ILE A 100 -7.17 2.55 -5.94
N SER A 101 -6.57 1.70 -5.13
CA SER A 101 -6.32 0.29 -5.46
C SER A 101 -7.33 -0.55 -4.70
N GLU A 102 -8.19 -1.25 -5.43
CA GLU A 102 -9.12 -2.23 -4.89
C GLU A 102 -8.45 -3.60 -4.75
N GLN A 103 -8.94 -4.40 -3.81
CA GLN A 103 -8.58 -5.80 -3.72
C GLN A 103 -9.53 -6.58 -4.64
N THR A 104 -9.02 -7.12 -5.75
CA THR A 104 -9.83 -7.87 -6.73
C THR A 104 -10.09 -9.32 -6.33
N GLU A 105 -9.36 -9.85 -5.34
CA GLU A 105 -9.46 -11.24 -4.89
C GLU A 105 -10.13 -11.35 -3.52
N ASP A 106 -11.00 -12.35 -3.37
CA ASP A 106 -11.71 -12.63 -2.12
C ASP A 106 -10.69 -12.99 -1.01
N PRO A 107 -10.67 -12.28 0.14
CA PRO A 107 -9.76 -12.57 1.26
C PRO A 107 -9.83 -14.02 1.76
N ALA A 108 -10.94 -14.72 1.48
CA ALA A 108 -11.14 -16.12 1.86
C ALA A 108 -10.25 -17.10 1.07
N GLU A 109 -9.80 -16.77 -0.14
CA GLU A 109 -8.93 -17.64 -0.95
C GLU A 109 -7.43 -17.45 -0.66
N ALA A 110 -7.05 -16.32 -0.07
CA ALA A 110 -5.65 -15.97 0.23
C ALA A 110 -5.03 -16.69 1.45
N LYS A 111 -5.75 -17.62 2.08
CA LYS A 111 -5.30 -18.35 3.29
C LYS A 111 -5.00 -19.84 3.08
N LYS A 112 -4.87 -20.33 1.84
CA LYS A 112 -4.49 -21.74 1.58
C LYS A 112 -3.03 -21.90 1.20
#